data_AF-A0A2R7Y4M7-F1
#
_entry.id   AF-A0A2R7Y4M7-F1
#
_cell.length_a   1.000
_cell.length_b   1.000
_cell.length_c   1.000
_cell.angle_alpha   90.00
_cell.angle_beta   90.00
_cell.angle_gamma   90.00
#
_symmetry.space_group_name_H-M   'P 1'
#
loop_
_entity.id
_entity.type
_entity.pdbx_description
1 polymer ?
#
loop_
_entity_poly.entity_id
_entity_poly.type
_entity_poly.pdbx_seq_one_letter_code
_entity_poly.pdbx_strand_id
1 'polypeptide(L)'
;MNRDEDFIEVYGEYISLKELGVATLISSALAFTFYFITPYIARSLGMANVVGGLTVTLGVVGATLGFVISLFMTKVKRVVEEG
;
A
#
# COMPACT_ATOMS: atom_id res chain seq x y z
N MET A 1 21.10 -14.90 -15.22
CA MET A 1 21.29 -13.59 -15.87
C MET A 1 19.95 -12.87 -15.78
N ASN A 2 19.77 -12.08 -14.72
CA ASN A 2 18.50 -11.43 -14.39
C ASN A 2 18.34 -10.22 -15.33
N ARG A 3 17.31 -10.23 -16.16
CA ARG A 3 17.03 -9.15 -17.12
C ARG A 3 16.39 -8.01 -16.35
N ASP A 4 17.02 -6.85 -16.40
CA ASP A 4 16.41 -5.53 -16.22
C ASP A 4 15.60 -5.36 -14.91
N GLU A 5 16.30 -5.36 -13.75
CA GLU A 5 15.72 -4.69 -12.58
C GLU A 5 15.81 -3.18 -12.82
N ASP A 6 14.74 -2.57 -13.35
CA ASP A 6 14.64 -1.12 -13.44
C ASP A 6 14.58 -0.56 -12.00
N PHE A 7 15.64 0.16 -11.61
CA PHE A 7 15.70 0.87 -10.35
C PHE A 7 15.31 2.33 -10.57
N ILE A 8 14.52 2.85 -9.64
CA ILE A 8 14.13 4.26 -9.58
C ILE A 8 14.82 4.87 -8.36
N GLU A 9 15.47 6.02 -8.53
CA GLU A 9 16.00 6.81 -7.44
C GLU A 9 14.87 7.58 -6.75
N VAL A 10 14.69 7.35 -5.45
CA VAL A 10 13.71 8.02 -4.61
C VAL A 10 14.43 8.51 -3.36
N TYR A 11 14.54 9.84 -3.19
CA TYR A 11 15.23 10.47 -2.05
C TYR A 11 16.68 9.97 -1.83
N GLY A 12 17.42 9.68 -2.91
CA GLY A 12 18.79 9.16 -2.83
C GLY A 12 18.91 7.68 -2.49
N GLU A 13 17.79 6.94 -2.46
CA GLU A 13 17.78 5.48 -2.34
C GLU A 13 17.25 4.84 -3.64
N TYR A 14 17.87 3.73 -4.07
CA TYR A 14 17.46 2.98 -5.26
C TYR A 14 16.42 1.94 -4.89
N ILE A 15 15.21 2.10 -5.44
CA ILE A 15 14.09 1.20 -5.20
C ILE A 15 13.79 0.43 -6.48
N SER A 16 13.59 -0.89 -6.36
CA SER A 16 13.15 -1.71 -7.49
C SER A 16 11.73 -1.32 -7.90
N LEU A 17 11.51 -0.98 -9.18
CA LEU A 17 10.16 -0.70 -9.72
C LEU A 17 9.18 -1.86 -9.49
N LYS A 18 9.69 -3.10 -9.52
CA LYS A 18 8.89 -4.29 -9.25
C LYS A 18 8.41 -4.32 -7.80
N GLU A 19 9.29 -4.03 -6.84
CA GLU A 19 8.93 -4.01 -5.42
C GLU A 19 7.95 -2.87 -5.12
N LEU A 20 8.17 -1.69 -5.71
CA LEU A 20 7.25 -0.57 -5.64
C LEU A 20 5.87 -0.93 -6.20
N GLY A 21 5.83 -1.54 -7.38
CA GLY A 21 4.59 -1.98 -8.01
C GLY A 21 3.82 -2.99 -7.16
N VAL A 22 4.51 -3.95 -6.55
CA VAL A 22 3.91 -4.92 -5.62
C VAL A 22 3.38 -4.22 -4.37
N ALA A 23 4.14 -3.28 -3.79
CA ALA A 23 3.72 -2.49 -2.63
C ALA A 23 2.45 -1.67 -2.92
N THR A 24 2.39 -1.02 -4.09
CA THR A 24 1.21 -0.29 -4.54
C THR A 24 0.03 -1.23 -4.71
N LEU A 25 0.21 -2.39 -5.35
CA LEU A 25 -0.85 -3.38 -5.55
C LEU A 25 -1.43 -3.88 -4.23
N ILE A 26 -0.59 -4.23 -3.26
CA ILE A 26 -1.04 -4.70 -1.94
C ILE A 26 -1.80 -3.59 -1.22
N SER A 27 -1.27 -2.36 -1.23
CA SER A 27 -1.89 -1.20 -0.59
C SER A 27 -3.24 -0.87 -1.20
N SER A 28 -3.33 -0.85 -2.53
CA SER A 28 -4.60 -0.64 -3.24
C SER A 28 -5.60 -1.76 -2.98
N ALA A 29 -5.16 -3.02 -3.02
CA ALA A 29 -6.04 -4.17 -2.77
C ALA A 29 -6.66 -4.12 -1.38
N LEU A 30 -5.87 -3.81 -0.35
CA LEU A 30 -6.36 -3.63 1.02
C LEU A 30 -7.29 -2.41 1.14
N ALA A 31 -6.93 -1.27 0.54
CA ALA A 31 -7.77 -0.09 0.54
C ALA A 31 -9.16 -0.36 -0.07
N PHE A 32 -9.21 -1.02 -1.23
CA PHE A 32 -10.48 -1.41 -1.86
C PHE A 32 -11.25 -2.43 -1.03
N THR A 33 -10.57 -3.42 -0.45
CA THR A 33 -11.20 -4.41 0.43
C THR A 33 -11.91 -3.74 1.59
N PHE A 34 -11.24 -2.83 2.29
CA PHE A 34 -11.86 -2.08 3.38
C PHE A 34 -12.96 -1.14 2.90
N TYR A 35 -12.79 -0.48 1.75
CA TYR A 35 -13.82 0.38 1.15
C TYR A 35 -15.13 -0.39 0.93
N PHE A 36 -15.08 -1.58 0.33
CA PHE A 36 -16.27 -2.39 0.05
C PHE A 36 -16.84 -3.10 1.29
N ILE A 37 -16.01 -3.45 2.27
CA ILE A 37 -16.47 -4.08 3.51
C ILE A 37 -17.12 -3.05 4.45
N THR A 38 -16.71 -1.78 4.41
CA THR A 38 -17.22 -0.73 5.28
C THR A 38 -18.75 -0.63 5.36
N PRO A 39 -19.54 -0.61 4.26
CA PRO A 39 -20.99 -0.55 4.36
C PRO A 39 -21.60 -1.74 5.12
N TYR A 40 -20.98 -2.93 5.06
CA TYR A 40 -21.43 -4.08 5.84
C TYR A 40 -21.15 -3.90 7.33
N ILE A 41 -19.97 -3.40 7.69
CA ILE A 41 -19.60 -3.07 9.08
C ILE A 41 -20.50 -1.96 9.63
N ALA A 42 -20.74 -0.91 8.85
CA ALA A 42 -21.59 0.20 9.28
C ALA A 42 -23.05 -0.23 9.50
N ARG A 43 -23.56 -1.16 8.67
CA ARG A 43 -24.89 -1.77 8.85
C ARG A 43 -24.95 -2.64 10.11
N SER A 44 -23.93 -3.47 10.37
CA SER A 44 -23.92 -4.33 11.57
C SER A 44 -23.83 -3.54 12.87
N LEU A 45 -23.22 -2.35 12.84
CA LEU A 45 -23.12 -1.44 13.99
C LEU A 45 -24.33 -0.50 14.14
N GLY A 46 -25.31 -0.56 13.23
CA GLY A 46 -26.46 0.36 13.24
C GLY A 46 -26.11 1.81 12.90
N MET A 47 -24.94 2.05 12.31
CA MET A 47 -24.37 3.37 12.02
C MET A 47 -24.49 3.73 10.53
N ALA A 48 -25.66 3.48 9.93
CA ALA A 48 -25.90 3.72 8.49
C ALA A 48 -25.68 5.20 8.07
N ASN A 49 -25.85 6.12 9.02
CA ASN A 49 -25.82 7.57 8.83
C ASN A 49 -24.41 8.10 8.51
N VAL A 50 -23.37 7.36 8.91
CA VAL A 50 -21.96 7.77 8.78
C VAL A 50 -21.15 6.91 7.81
N VAL A 51 -21.83 6.05 7.04
CA VAL A 51 -21.19 5.11 6.08
C VAL A 51 -20.20 5.85 5.17
N GLY A 52 -20.60 6.99 4.60
CA GLY A 52 -19.74 7.73 3.67
C GLY A 52 -18.40 8.17 4.29
N GLY A 53 -18.44 8.73 5.50
CA GLY A 53 -17.22 9.12 6.22
C GLY A 53 -16.38 7.91 6.62
N LEU A 54 -17.04 6.89 7.19
CA LEU A 54 -16.39 5.67 7.64
C LEU A 54 -15.71 4.92 6.49
N THR A 55 -16.31 4.92 5.30
CA THR A 55 -15.75 4.28 4.09
C THR A 55 -14.42 4.89 3.69
N VAL A 56 -14.31 6.22 3.74
CA VAL A 56 -13.05 6.91 3.43
C VAL A 56 -12.01 6.59 4.51
N THR A 57 -12.40 6.68 5.79
CA THR A 57 -11.47 6.42 6.90
C THR A 57 -10.93 4.99 6.87
N LEU A 58 -11.81 4.00 6.70
CA LEU A 58 -11.41 2.59 6.63
C LEU A 58 -10.63 2.27 5.35
N GLY A 59 -10.92 2.94 4.23
CA GLY A 59 -10.09 2.86 3.03
C GLY A 59 -8.67 3.35 3.26
N VAL A 60 -8.49 4.48 3.95
CA VAL A 60 -7.16 5.00 4.33
C VAL A 60 -6.46 4.05 5.30
N VAL A 61 -7.18 3.52 6.30
CA VAL A 61 -6.63 2.50 7.22
C VAL A 61 -6.15 1.26 6.44
N GLY A 62 -6.94 0.78 5.48
CA GLY A 62 -6.57 -0.33 4.60
C GLY A 62 -5.31 -0.04 3.79
N ALA A 63 -5.20 1.17 3.20
CA ALA A 63 -4.01 1.60 2.47
C ALA A 63 -2.77 1.64 3.38
N THR A 64 -2.89 2.19 4.59
CA THR A 64 -1.79 2.25 5.57
C THR A 64 -1.34 0.85 6.00
N LEU A 65 -2.28 -0.06 6.25
CA LEU A 65 -1.95 -1.45 6.58
C LEU A 65 -1.22 -2.14 5.42
N GLY A 66 -1.67 -1.95 4.19
CA GLY A 66 -0.99 -2.49 3.02
C GLY A 66 0.40 -1.90 2.81
N PHE A 67 0.58 -0.61 3.11
CA PHE A 67 1.90 0.02 3.10
C PHE A 67 2.82 -0.59 4.17
N VAL A 68 2.36 -0.76 5.41
CA VAL A 68 3.13 -1.41 6.48
C VAL A 68 3.53 -2.83 6.10
N ILE A 69 2.62 -3.62 5.53
CA ILE A 69 2.93 -4.96 5.04
C ILE A 69 3.99 -4.90 3.93
N SER A 70 3.87 -3.93 3.02
CA SER A 70 4.84 -3.76 1.94
C SER A 70 6.24 -3.40 2.44
N LEU A 71 6.37 -2.66 3.56
CA LEU A 71 7.67 -2.35 4.15
C LEU A 71 8.46 -3.60 4.57
N PHE A 72 7.78 -4.66 5.00
CA PHE A 72 8.44 -5.93 5.32
C PHE A 72 8.86 -6.73 4.07
N MET A 73 8.30 -6.41 2.91
CA MET A 73 8.58 -7.10 1.65
C MET A 73 9.62 -6.35 0.79
N THR A 74 9.59 -5.02 0.82
CA THR A 74 10.48 -4.15 0.03
C THR A 74 11.85 -4.08 0.70
N LYS A 75 12.90 -4.52 0.00
CA LYS A 75 14.27 -4.40 0.49
C LYS A 75 14.91 -3.22 -0.19
N VAL A 76 15.07 -2.12 0.55
CA VAL A 76 15.83 -0.97 0.09
C VAL A 76 17.26 -1.42 -0.22
N LYS A 77 17.65 -1.42 -1.50
CA LYS A 77 19.03 -1.69 -1.92
C LYS A 77 19.76 -0.35 -1.94
N ARG A 78 20.61 -0.09 -0.94
CA ARG A 78 21.58 0.99 -1.04
C ARG A 78 22.69 0.56 -1.99
N VAL A 79 22.67 1.10 -3.21
CA VAL A 79 23.86 1.10 -4.06
C VAL A 79 24.69 2.27 -3.56
N VAL A 80 25.74 1.97 -2.79
CA VAL A 80 26.79 2.96 -2.52
C VAL A 80 27.59 3.04 -3.82
N GLU A 81 27.41 4.10 -4.60
CA GLU A 81 28.41 4.44 -5.62
C GLU A 81 29.69 4.81 -4.86
N GLU A 82 30.62 3.87 -4.76
CA GLU A 82 32.01 4.16 -4.42
C GLU A 82 32.58 4.97 -5.60
N GLY A 83 32.51 6.30 -5.46
CA GLY A 83 33.24 7.24 -6.31
C GLY A 83 34.74 7.16 -6.09
#